data_AF-D8U5F7-F1
#
_entry.id   AF-D8U5F7-F1
#
_cell.length_a   1.000
_cell.length_b   1.000
_cell.length_c   1.000
_cell.angle_alpha   90.00
_cell.angle_beta   90.00
_cell.angle_gamma   90.00
#
_symmetry.space_group_name_H-M   'P 1'
#
loop_
_entity.id
_entity.type
_entity.pdbx_description
1 polymer ?
#
loop_
_entity_poly.entity_id
_entity_poly.type
_entity_poly.pdbx_seq_one_letter_code
_entity_poly.pdbx_strand_id
1 'polypeptide(L)'
;MCNLRAEYYISPAVIQWWEERGRTWGPIASGALFGAGWWFWVDAVCISHHKVPFDQYLPGIIATLALIMINCIRRDDMIEYDPFDDATYCRSRLWLFLSYIVSFASIVAAVWVMLAHYAHNPNFSSADKWPGA
;
A
#
# COMPACT_ATOMS: atom_id res chain seq x y z
N MET A 1 26.55 22.03 -17.24
CA MET A 1 25.66 21.56 -16.17
C MET A 1 25.69 20.05 -16.20
N CYS A 2 26.23 19.42 -15.16
CA CYS A 2 26.57 17.99 -15.13
C CYS A 2 25.29 17.14 -15.05
N ASN A 3 24.97 16.41 -16.12
CA ASN A 3 23.94 15.37 -16.10
C ASN A 3 24.51 14.15 -15.36
N LEU A 4 24.40 14.12 -14.03
CA LEU A 4 24.71 12.95 -13.20
C LEU A 4 23.64 11.87 -13.45
N ARG A 5 23.94 10.96 -14.38
CA ARG A 5 23.10 9.78 -14.67
C ARG A 5 23.30 8.77 -13.54
N ALA A 6 22.24 8.48 -12.79
CA ALA A 6 22.26 7.55 -11.65
C ALA A 6 22.79 6.14 -11.99
N GLU A 7 22.75 5.76 -13.27
CA GLU A 7 23.32 4.52 -13.81
C GLU A 7 24.81 4.32 -13.53
N TYR A 8 25.58 5.39 -13.26
CA TYR A 8 27.02 5.23 -12.99
C TYR A 8 27.34 4.78 -11.55
N TYR A 9 26.42 4.98 -10.60
CA TYR A 9 26.62 4.62 -9.18
C TYR A 9 26.10 3.22 -8.84
N ILE A 10 25.21 2.68 -9.67
CA ILE A 10 24.62 1.36 -9.46
C ILE A 10 25.41 0.37 -10.31
N SER A 11 25.95 -0.68 -9.68
CA SER A 11 26.71 -1.68 -10.42
C SER A 11 25.84 -2.28 -11.56
N PRO A 12 26.40 -2.50 -12.77
CA PRO A 12 25.63 -3.02 -13.90
C PRO A 12 24.99 -4.38 -13.60
N ALA A 13 25.61 -5.19 -12.74
CA ALA A 13 25.07 -6.46 -12.27
C ALA A 13 23.74 -6.30 -11.51
N VAL A 14 23.57 -5.23 -10.71
CA VAL A 14 22.33 -4.98 -9.96
C VAL A 14 21.21 -4.49 -10.87
N ILE A 15 21.55 -3.64 -11.86
CA ILE A 15 20.56 -3.18 -12.86
C ILE A 15 20.05 -4.37 -13.66
N GLN A 16 20.96 -5.19 -14.18
CA GLN A 16 20.62 -6.39 -14.93
C GLN A 16 19.79 -7.37 -14.09
N TRP A 17 20.19 -7.61 -12.82
CA TRP A 17 19.42 -8.45 -11.91
C TRP A 17 17.99 -7.92 -11.68
N TRP A 18 17.84 -6.59 -11.53
CA TRP A 18 16.53 -5.95 -11.33
C TRP A 18 15.66 -6.01 -12.58
N GLU A 19 16.22 -5.80 -13.77
CA GLU A 19 15.49 -5.92 -15.03
C GLU A 19 15.01 -7.35 -15.28
N GLU A 20 15.85 -8.35 -14.98
CA GLU A 20 15.50 -9.77 -15.14
C GLU A 20 14.44 -10.25 -14.15
N ARG A 21 14.49 -9.81 -12.88
CA ARG A 21 13.69 -10.39 -11.79
C ARG A 21 12.62 -9.46 -11.22
N GLY A 22 12.77 -8.15 -11.35
CA GLY A 22 11.92 -7.16 -10.68
C GLY A 22 10.44 -7.21 -11.09
N ARG A 23 10.15 -7.51 -12.36
CA ARG A 23 8.76 -7.66 -12.84
C ARG A 23 8.01 -8.84 -12.20
N THR A 24 8.71 -9.95 -11.96
CA THR A 24 8.12 -11.16 -11.38
C THR A 24 8.07 -11.10 -9.85
N TRP A 25 9.17 -10.65 -9.22
CA TRP A 25 9.27 -10.64 -7.77
C TRP A 25 8.54 -9.47 -7.10
N GLY A 26 8.31 -8.36 -7.82
CA GLY A 26 7.66 -7.17 -7.29
C GLY A 26 6.28 -7.45 -6.66
N PRO A 27 5.31 -8.02 -7.40
CA PRO A 27 3.99 -8.36 -6.86
C PRO A 27 4.02 -9.40 -5.74
N ILE A 28 4.96 -10.36 -5.81
CA ILE A 28 5.11 -11.41 -4.79
C ILE A 28 5.59 -10.80 -3.48
N ALA A 29 6.62 -9.96 -3.55
CA ALA A 29 7.18 -9.28 -2.38
C ALA A 29 6.15 -8.32 -1.74
N SER A 30 5.44 -7.53 -2.55
CA SER A 30 4.40 -6.62 -2.03
C SER A 30 3.23 -7.37 -1.39
N GLY A 31 2.78 -8.47 -2.00
CA GLY A 31 1.75 -9.33 -1.43
C GLY A 31 2.18 -9.99 -0.12
N ALA A 32 3.43 -10.45 -0.03
CA ALA A 32 3.97 -11.03 1.20
C ALA A 32 4.06 -10.00 2.34
N LEU A 33 4.54 -8.78 2.06
CA LEU A 33 4.59 -7.69 3.04
C LEU A 33 3.19 -7.29 3.52
N PHE A 34 2.23 -7.21 2.60
CA PHE A 34 0.85 -6.89 2.94
C PHE A 34 0.18 -8.00 3.76
N GLY A 35 0.44 -9.27 3.41
CA GLY A 35 -0.02 -10.42 4.18
C GLY A 35 0.58 -10.48 5.58
N ALA A 36 1.86 -10.14 5.73
CA ALA A 36 2.50 -10.00 7.05
C ALA A 36 1.83 -8.92 7.90
N GLY A 37 1.47 -7.78 7.29
CA GLY A 37 0.69 -6.73 7.97
C GLY A 37 -0.65 -7.22 8.50
N TRP A 38 -1.41 -7.96 7.69
CA TRP A 38 -2.66 -8.60 8.14
C TRP A 38 -2.46 -9.63 9.22
N TRP A 39 -1.39 -10.42 9.14
CA TRP A 39 -1.05 -11.38 10.18
C TRP A 39 -0.78 -10.69 11.52
N PHE A 40 0.06 -9.66 11.54
CA PHE A 40 0.32 -8.89 12.76
C PHE A 40 -0.95 -8.26 13.33
N TRP A 41 -1.83 -7.74 12.46
CA TRP A 41 -3.12 -7.19 12.89
C TRP A 41 -4.00 -8.25 13.55
N VAL A 42 -4.20 -9.40 12.90
CA VAL A 42 -5.05 -10.48 13.43
C VAL A 42 -4.49 -11.05 14.72
N ASP A 43 -3.16 -11.24 14.80
CA ASP A 43 -2.48 -11.70 16.02
C ASP A 43 -2.75 -10.76 17.20
N ALA A 44 -2.62 -9.44 16.99
CA ALA A 44 -2.91 -8.43 18.00
C ALA A 44 -4.38 -8.46 18.46
N VAL A 45 -5.33 -8.64 17.52
CA VAL A 45 -6.76 -8.75 17.83
C VAL A 45 -7.04 -10.02 18.67
N CYS A 46 -6.41 -11.15 18.35
CA CYS A 46 -6.61 -12.41 19.07
C CYS A 46 -6.12 -12.38 20.52
N ILE A 47 -5.05 -11.62 20.81
CA ILE A 47 -4.46 -11.51 22.16
C ILE A 47 -5.12 -10.37 22.96
N SER A 48 -5.78 -9.42 22.28
CA SER A 48 -6.42 -8.29 22.95
C SER A 48 -7.52 -8.73 23.93
N HIS A 49 -7.46 -8.21 25.17
CA HIS A 49 -8.52 -8.39 26.17
C HIS A 49 -9.74 -7.50 25.91
N HIS A 50 -9.60 -6.49 25.04
CA HIS A 50 -10.65 -5.55 24.69
C HIS A 50 -11.19 -5.83 23.29
N LYS A 51 -12.51 -5.81 23.15
CA LYS A 51 -13.16 -5.96 21.85
C LYS A 51 -12.81 -4.79 20.94
N VAL A 52 -12.09 -5.06 19.87
CA VAL A 52 -11.73 -4.08 18.85
C VAL A 52 -13.01 -3.64 18.11
N PRO A 53 -13.31 -2.33 18.06
CA PRO A 53 -14.49 -1.81 17.37
C PRO A 53 -14.33 -1.88 15.84
N PHE A 54 -15.46 -1.93 15.11
CA PHE A 54 -15.47 -2.21 13.66
C PHE A 54 -14.73 -1.17 12.82
N ASP A 55 -14.73 0.09 13.25
CA ASP A 55 -14.04 1.20 12.58
C ASP A 55 -12.52 1.00 12.49
N GLN A 56 -11.91 0.26 13.43
CA GLN A 56 -10.48 -0.07 13.37
C GLN A 56 -10.12 -1.08 12.28
N TYR A 57 -11.08 -1.85 11.78
CA TYR A 57 -10.85 -2.79 10.66
C TYR A 57 -10.98 -2.11 9.29
N LEU A 58 -11.70 -1.00 9.23
CA LEU A 58 -12.08 -0.34 7.97
C LEU A 58 -10.87 0.07 7.12
N PRO A 59 -9.82 0.72 7.68
CA PRO A 59 -8.64 1.10 6.90
C PRO A 59 -7.94 -0.11 6.26
N GLY A 60 -7.82 -1.22 7.01
CA GLY A 60 -7.22 -2.46 6.51
C GLY A 60 -8.03 -3.07 5.35
N ILE A 61 -9.36 -3.14 5.49
CA ILE A 61 -10.26 -3.67 4.44
C ILE A 61 -10.24 -2.79 3.18
N ILE A 62 -10.19 -1.46 3.34
CA ILE A 62 -10.05 -0.55 2.19
C ILE A 62 -8.68 -0.73 1.52
N ALA A 63 -7.63 -0.95 2.31
CA ALA A 63 -6.29 -1.24 1.79
C ALA A 63 -6.22 -2.58 1.03
N THR A 64 -6.93 -3.64 1.46
CA THR A 64 -7.00 -4.91 0.71
C THR A 64 -7.69 -4.71 -0.63
N LEU A 65 -8.78 -3.95 -0.65
CA LEU A 65 -9.49 -3.61 -1.88
C LEU A 65 -8.57 -2.85 -2.84
N ALA A 66 -7.84 -1.84 -2.35
CA ALA A 66 -6.86 -1.10 -3.14
C ALA A 66 -5.76 -2.03 -3.71
N LEU A 67 -5.25 -2.96 -2.90
CA LEU A 67 -4.26 -3.95 -3.34
C LEU A 67 -4.82 -4.83 -4.46
N ILE A 68 -6.04 -5.35 -4.31
CA ILE A 68 -6.69 -6.16 -5.35
C ILE A 68 -6.86 -5.33 -6.62
N MET A 69 -7.36 -4.09 -6.50
CA MET A 69 -7.54 -3.19 -7.64
C MET A 69 -6.23 -2.98 -8.41
N ILE A 70 -5.12 -2.72 -7.72
CA ILE A 70 -3.79 -2.53 -8.31
C ILE A 70 -3.31 -3.81 -9.03
N ASN A 71 -3.54 -4.98 -8.43
CA ASN A 71 -3.09 -6.26 -9.00
C ASN A 71 -3.98 -6.78 -10.14
N CYS A 72 -5.25 -6.35 -10.22
CA CYS A 72 -6.16 -6.71 -11.31
C CYS A 72 -5.82 -6.01 -12.64
N ILE A 73 -4.86 -5.09 -12.66
CA ILE A 73 -4.49 -4.35 -13.86
C ILE A 73 -3.40 -5.09 -14.62
N ARG A 74 -3.66 -5.34 -15.91
CA ARG A 74 -2.65 -5.89 -16.81
C ARG A 74 -1.65 -4.79 -17.16
N ARG A 75 -0.37 -5.07 -16.91
CA ARG A 75 0.72 -4.11 -17.19
C ARG A 75 0.91 -3.86 -18.69
N ASP A 76 0.55 -4.84 -19.52
CA ASP A 76 0.66 -4.72 -20.98
C ASP A 76 -0.27 -3.62 -21.51
N ASP A 77 -1.49 -3.55 -20.97
CA ASP A 77 -2.51 -2.52 -21.30
C ASP A 77 -2.06 -1.08 -20.94
N MET A 78 -0.95 -0.91 -20.21
CA MET A 78 -0.38 0.39 -19.85
C MET A 78 0.77 0.84 -20.78
N ILE A 79 1.46 -0.12 -21.39
CA ILE A 79 2.70 0.09 -22.15
C ILE A 79 2.41 0.10 -23.64
N GLU A 80 1.53 -0.80 -24.10
CA GLU A 80 1.19 -0.96 -25.49
C GLU A 80 0.08 0.04 -25.88
N TYR A 81 0.37 0.90 -26.85
CA TYR A 81 -0.60 1.83 -27.43
C TYR A 81 -1.13 1.23 -28.74
N ASP A 82 -2.40 0.86 -28.75
CA ASP A 82 -3.10 0.47 -29.97
C ASP A 82 -3.88 1.69 -30.52
N PRO A 83 -3.52 2.21 -31.70
CA PRO A 83 -4.22 3.35 -32.31
C PRO A 83 -5.69 3.06 -32.66
N PHE A 84 -6.14 1.81 -32.61
CA PHE A 84 -7.53 1.40 -32.84
C PHE A 84 -8.30 1.10 -31.54
N ASP A 85 -7.65 1.05 -30.37
CA ASP A 85 -8.28 0.81 -29.06
C ASP A 85 -7.78 1.78 -27.96
N ASP A 86 -8.05 3.07 -28.18
CA ASP A 86 -7.73 4.15 -27.25
C ASP A 86 -8.53 4.04 -25.91
N ALA A 87 -9.70 3.38 -25.96
CA ALA A 87 -10.59 3.25 -24.82
C ALA A 87 -10.02 2.33 -23.73
N THR A 88 -9.41 1.20 -24.13
CA THR A 88 -8.77 0.27 -23.18
C THR A 88 -7.58 0.94 -22.48
N TYR A 89 -6.76 1.69 -23.22
CA TYR A 89 -5.61 2.41 -22.68
C TYR A 89 -6.01 3.45 -21.62
N CYS A 90 -7.04 4.26 -21.90
CA CYS A 90 -7.56 5.27 -20.99
C CYS A 90 -8.19 4.63 -19.73
N ARG A 91 -8.99 3.57 -19.89
CA ARG A 91 -9.66 2.86 -18.79
C ARG A 91 -8.66 2.29 -17.79
N SER A 92 -7.60 1.64 -18.26
CA SER A 92 -6.57 1.04 -17.40
C SER A 92 -5.85 2.09 -16.55
N ARG A 93 -5.55 3.27 -17.12
CA ARG A 93 -4.94 4.39 -16.39
C ARG A 93 -5.87 5.02 -15.37
N LEU A 94 -7.15 5.20 -15.71
CA LEU A 94 -8.15 5.70 -14.77
C LEU A 94 -8.35 4.73 -13.60
N TRP A 95 -8.40 3.43 -13.88
CA TRP A 95 -8.53 2.42 -12.84
C TRP A 95 -7.31 2.37 -11.92
N LEU A 96 -6.08 2.47 -12.47
CA LEU A 96 -4.86 2.65 -11.68
C LEU A 96 -4.94 3.90 -10.79
N PHE A 97 -5.32 5.03 -11.37
CA PHE A 97 -5.44 6.29 -10.64
C PHE A 97 -6.43 6.18 -9.46
N LEU A 98 -7.60 5.61 -9.70
CA LEU A 98 -8.60 5.34 -8.65
C LEU A 98 -8.03 4.43 -7.57
N SER A 99 -7.32 3.36 -7.95
CA SER A 99 -6.70 2.45 -6.99
C SER A 99 -5.68 3.13 -6.08
N TYR A 100 -4.89 4.07 -6.62
CA TYR A 100 -3.98 4.89 -5.82
C TYR A 100 -4.73 5.82 -4.86
N ILE A 101 -5.81 6.46 -5.30
CA ILE A 101 -6.65 7.30 -4.41
C ILE A 101 -7.20 6.46 -3.24
N VAL A 102 -7.74 5.28 -3.53
CA VAL A 102 -8.27 4.38 -2.49
C VAL A 102 -7.16 3.94 -1.54
N SER A 103 -5.96 3.65 -2.06
CA SER A 103 -4.79 3.33 -1.23
C SER A 103 -4.40 4.48 -0.30
N PHE A 104 -4.29 5.72 -0.81
CA PHE A 104 -3.97 6.88 0.02
C PHE A 104 -5.06 7.16 1.06
N ALA A 105 -6.32 7.06 0.67
CA ALA A 105 -7.45 7.22 1.58
C ALA A 105 -7.40 6.20 2.74
N SER A 106 -7.00 4.95 2.47
CA SER A 106 -6.84 3.93 3.52
C SER A 106 -5.77 4.30 4.55
N ILE A 107 -4.63 4.87 4.12
CA ILE A 107 -3.55 5.30 5.01
C ILE A 107 -4.01 6.48 5.88
N VAL A 108 -4.67 7.47 5.25
CA VAL A 108 -5.22 8.63 5.99
C VAL A 108 -6.27 8.16 7.01
N ALA A 109 -7.15 7.23 6.63
CA ALA A 109 -8.12 6.63 7.54
C ALA A 109 -7.44 5.87 8.69
N ALA A 110 -6.36 5.14 8.43
CA ALA A 110 -5.61 4.44 9.48
C ALA A 110 -5.01 5.41 10.51
N VAL A 111 -4.37 6.49 10.04
CA VAL A 111 -3.82 7.54 10.93
C VAL A 111 -4.94 8.23 11.70
N TRP A 112 -6.05 8.54 11.03
CA TRP A 112 -7.21 9.17 11.68
C TRP A 112 -7.79 8.31 12.81
N VAL A 113 -8.00 7.01 12.55
CA VAL A 113 -8.51 6.06 13.53
C VAL A 113 -7.55 5.93 14.71
N MET A 114 -6.24 5.88 14.45
CA MET A 114 -5.23 5.87 15.51
C MET A 114 -5.34 7.12 16.40
N LEU A 115 -5.43 8.32 15.80
CA LEU A 115 -5.58 9.56 16.57
C LEU A 115 -6.87 9.58 17.39
N ALA A 116 -7.99 9.12 16.82
CA ALA A 116 -9.28 9.11 17.51
C ALA A 116 -9.30 8.17 18.72
N HIS A 117 -8.78 6.94 18.58
CA HIS A 117 -8.85 5.91 19.63
C HIS A 117 -7.72 5.99 20.66
N TYR A 118 -6.56 6.53 20.28
CA TYR A 118 -5.38 6.59 21.13
C TYR A 118 -5.08 8.02 21.62
N ALA A 119 -4.84 8.95 20.70
CA ALA A 119 -4.39 10.31 21.07
C ALA A 119 -5.50 11.14 21.75
N HIS A 120 -6.69 11.19 21.14
CA HIS A 120 -7.82 12.01 21.58
C HIS A 120 -8.85 11.31 22.47
N ASN A 121 -8.57 10.08 22.91
CA ASN A 121 -9.51 9.35 23.73
C ASN A 121 -9.48 9.88 25.19
N PRO A 122 -10.62 10.37 25.72
CA PRO A 122 -10.71 10.96 27.05
C PRO A 122 -10.61 9.93 28.19
N ASN A 123 -10.73 8.64 27.87
CA ASN A 123 -10.69 7.56 28.87
C ASN A 123 -9.26 7.13 29.24
N PHE A 124 -8.25 7.54 28.47
CA PHE A 124 -6.85 7.26 28.77
C PHE A 124 -6.22 8.45 29.49
N SER A 125 -5.70 8.22 30.69
CA SER A 125 -4.91 9.21 31.41
C SER A 125 -3.53 9.35 30.75
N SER A 126 -2.83 10.46 30.96
CA SER A 126 -1.46 10.65 30.43
C SER A 126 -0.46 9.59 30.91
N ALA A 127 -0.78 8.86 31.99
CA ALA A 127 0.01 7.74 32.48
C ALA A 127 -0.16 6.45 31.64
N ASP A 128 -1.29 6.29 30.96
CA ASP A 128 -1.59 5.13 30.11
C ASP A 128 -1.10 5.33 28.66
N LYS A 129 -0.79 6.59 28.30
CA LYS A 129 -0.28 6.97 26.99
C LYS A 129 1.24 6.82 26.98
N TRP A 130 1.78 6.30 25.89
CA TRP A 130 3.22 6.24 25.65
C TRP A 130 3.85 7.63 25.85
N PRO A 131 4.92 7.76 26.66
CA PRO A 131 5.47 9.06 27.02
C PRO A 131 6.08 9.87 25.86
N GLY A 132 6.23 9.26 24.67
CA GLY A 132 6.72 9.93 23.46
C GLY A 132 5.64 10.20 22.40
N ALA A 133 4.35 10.06 22.73
CA ALA A 133 3.22 10.30 21.82
C ALA A 133 2.53 11.64 22.08
#